data_AF-A0AAN0JSG2-F1
#
_entry.id   AF-A0AAN0JSG2-F1
#
_cell.length_a   1.000
_cell.length_b   1.000
_cell.length_c   1.000
_cell.angle_alpha   90.00
_cell.angle_beta   90.00
_cell.angle_gamma   90.00
#
_symmetry.space_group_name_H-M   'P 1'
#
loop_
_entity.id
_entity.type
_entity.pdbx_description
1 polymer ?
#
loop_
_entity_poly.entity_id
_entity_poly.type
_entity_poly.pdbx_seq_one_letter_code
_entity_poly.pdbx_strand_id
1 'polypeptide(L)'
;MSTPAEPDSFSMLPTDTHIQQSLVNDPADIFQSHIIELCDIISSDVVAVCNACVSFELIGPETRSYIMTAKGASDYEKATKLLYDIELQLKSRINKQKYLSNVIEAFLCVNNSNLSIIAEKLKNSFLY
;
A
#
# COMPACT_ATOMS: atom_id res chain seq x y z
N MET A 1 4.83 -44.69 -42.99
CA MET A 1 4.25 -43.38 -42.65
C MET A 1 2.85 -43.62 -42.14
N SER A 2 2.63 -43.46 -40.83
CA SER A 2 1.31 -43.25 -40.20
C SER A 2 1.55 -42.59 -38.84
N THR A 3 0.77 -41.55 -38.58
CA THR A 3 0.83 -40.54 -37.51
C THR A 3 0.70 -41.11 -36.08
N PRO A 4 1.21 -40.39 -35.06
CA PRO A 4 1.07 -40.75 -33.65
C PRO A 4 -0.26 -40.25 -33.07
N ALA A 5 -0.89 -41.07 -32.22
CA ALA A 5 -2.05 -40.71 -31.42
C ALA A 5 -1.59 -40.44 -29.97
N GLU A 6 -1.76 -39.21 -29.50
CA GLU A 6 -1.88 -38.91 -28.08
C GLU A 6 -3.27 -39.36 -27.59
N PRO A 7 -3.42 -39.69 -26.30
CA PRO A 7 -4.02 -38.68 -25.44
C PRO A 7 -3.50 -38.64 -23.99
N ASP A 8 -3.61 -37.44 -23.41
CA ASP A 8 -3.93 -37.10 -22.03
C ASP A 8 -3.40 -37.98 -20.88
N SER A 9 -2.46 -37.41 -20.11
CA SER A 9 -2.66 -37.12 -18.67
C SER A 9 -1.31 -36.92 -17.99
N PHE A 10 -0.91 -35.67 -17.78
CA PHE A 10 -0.06 -35.33 -16.63
C PHE A 10 -0.53 -34.01 -16.03
N SER A 11 -1.46 -34.17 -15.10
CA SER A 11 -1.64 -33.41 -13.86
C SER A 11 -1.14 -31.97 -13.88
N MET A 12 -2.05 -31.09 -14.26
CA MET A 12 -2.05 -29.68 -13.93
C MET A 12 -1.85 -29.53 -12.41
N LEU A 13 -0.71 -28.97 -12.01
CA LEU A 13 -0.44 -28.54 -10.64
C LEU A 13 -1.57 -27.58 -10.21
N PRO A 14 -2.22 -27.76 -9.05
CA PRO A 14 -2.98 -26.68 -8.46
C PRO A 14 -1.95 -25.77 -7.78
N THR A 15 -1.48 -24.74 -8.48
CA THR A 15 -0.96 -23.55 -7.80
C THR A 15 -2.08 -22.52 -7.72
N ASP A 16 -3.26 -22.98 -7.29
CA ASP A 16 -4.24 -22.13 -6.64
C ASP A 16 -3.72 -21.89 -5.22
N THR A 17 -2.62 -21.14 -5.14
CA THR A 17 -2.26 -20.44 -3.91
C THR A 17 -3.01 -19.13 -3.94
N HIS A 18 -4.35 -19.23 -4.03
CA HIS A 18 -5.26 -18.21 -3.55
C HIS A 18 -5.05 -18.19 -2.04
N ILE A 19 -3.97 -17.51 -1.62
CA ILE A 19 -3.66 -17.28 -0.21
C ILE A 19 -4.84 -16.51 0.33
N GLN A 20 -5.70 -17.30 0.98
CA GLN A 20 -6.37 -16.97 2.21
C GLN A 20 -7.06 -15.61 2.16
N GLN A 21 -8.29 -15.66 1.68
CA GLN A 21 -9.39 -14.97 2.33
C GLN A 21 -9.44 -15.43 3.82
N SER A 22 -8.49 -14.94 4.61
CA SER A 22 -8.40 -15.12 6.06
C SER A 22 -8.97 -13.88 6.71
N LEU A 23 -10.26 -13.98 6.96
CA LEU A 23 -11.12 -13.13 7.77
C LEU A 23 -10.52 -12.87 9.17
N VAL A 24 -9.55 -11.96 9.26
CA VAL A 24 -9.28 -11.10 10.42
C VAL A 24 -8.82 -9.79 9.81
N ASN A 25 -9.62 -8.73 9.89
CA ASN A 25 -9.32 -7.39 9.38
C ASN A 25 -8.06 -6.80 10.07
N ASP A 26 -6.86 -7.33 9.79
CA ASP A 26 -5.63 -6.68 10.24
C ASP A 26 -5.51 -5.36 9.47
N PRO A 27 -5.26 -4.24 10.17
CA PRO A 27 -5.12 -2.94 9.53
C PRO A 27 -4.03 -2.94 8.44
N ALA A 28 -3.00 -3.79 8.57
CA ALA A 28 -1.96 -3.91 7.56
C ALA A 28 -2.46 -4.57 6.28
N ASP A 29 -3.31 -5.60 6.36
CA ASP A 29 -3.85 -6.28 5.17
C ASP A 29 -4.84 -5.38 4.42
N ILE A 30 -5.64 -4.59 5.16
CA ILE A 30 -6.50 -3.55 4.57
C ILE A 30 -5.66 -2.52 3.84
N PHE A 31 -4.62 -1.99 4.50
CA PHE A 31 -3.73 -1.02 3.88
C PHE A 31 -3.04 -1.58 2.63
N GLN A 32 -2.57 -2.83 2.69
CA GLN A 32 -1.89 -3.50 1.59
C GLN A 32 -2.82 -3.75 0.40
N SER A 33 -4.11 -4.00 0.64
CA SER A 33 -5.13 -4.17 -0.41
C SER A 33 -5.32 -2.91 -1.27
N HIS A 34 -5.03 -1.72 -0.72
CA HIS A 34 -5.16 -0.44 -1.42
C HIS A 34 -3.81 0.18 -1.82
N ILE A 35 -2.68 -0.52 -1.57
CA ILE A 35 -1.35 0.09 -1.71
C ILE A 35 -0.99 0.48 -3.15
N ILE A 36 -1.49 -0.26 -4.13
CA ILE A 36 -1.25 0.02 -5.56
C ILE A 36 -1.97 1.31 -5.98
N GLU A 37 -3.26 1.43 -5.64
CA GLU A 37 -4.07 2.63 -5.92
C GLU A 37 -3.54 3.85 -5.16
N LEU A 38 -3.13 3.66 -3.90
CA LEU A 38 -2.46 4.69 -3.11
C LEU A 38 -1.15 5.14 -3.77
N CYS A 39 -0.34 4.21 -4.27
CA CYS A 39 0.95 4.55 -4.87
C CYS A 39 0.77 5.43 -6.10
N ASP A 40 -0.18 5.08 -6.97
CA ASP A 40 -0.49 5.84 -8.18
C ASP A 40 -0.96 7.26 -7.83
N ILE A 41 -1.90 7.39 -6.89
CA ILE A 41 -2.40 8.70 -6.43
C ILE A 41 -1.30 9.53 -5.75
N ILE A 42 -0.53 8.92 -4.84
CA ILE A 42 0.53 9.60 -4.11
C ILE A 42 1.66 10.00 -5.05
N SER A 43 1.95 9.23 -6.10
CA SER A 43 2.99 9.58 -7.07
C SER A 43 2.74 10.93 -7.74
N SER A 44 1.48 11.38 -7.83
CA SER A 44 1.12 12.69 -8.37
C SER A 44 1.44 13.85 -7.41
N ASP A 45 1.49 13.60 -6.09
CA ASP A 45 1.64 14.62 -5.03
C ASP A 45 2.55 14.16 -3.87
N VAL A 46 3.60 13.39 -4.18
CA VAL A 46 4.38 12.64 -3.17
C VAL A 46 5.01 13.54 -2.11
N VAL A 47 5.39 14.76 -2.49
CA VAL A 47 5.98 15.76 -1.59
C VAL A 47 4.96 16.26 -0.57
N ALA A 48 3.72 16.53 -0.99
CA ALA A 48 2.66 17.00 -0.10
C ALA A 48 2.26 15.90 0.89
N VAL A 49 2.12 14.66 0.40
CA VAL A 49 1.83 13.48 1.24
C VAL A 49 2.97 13.23 2.22
N CYS A 50 4.22 13.29 1.78
CA CYS A 50 5.37 13.18 2.66
C CYS A 50 5.33 14.21 3.79
N ASN A 51 5.04 15.48 3.50
CA ASN A 51 4.96 16.53 4.51
C ASN A 51 3.83 16.29 5.52
N ALA A 52 2.67 15.81 5.06
CA ALA A 52 1.59 15.40 5.94
C ALA A 52 2.03 14.23 6.84
N CYS A 53 2.62 13.18 6.28
CA CYS A 53 3.10 12.02 7.04
C CYS A 53 4.17 12.39 8.08
N VAL A 54 5.04 13.36 7.79
CA VAL A 54 6.02 13.90 8.76
C VAL A 54 5.32 14.65 9.89
N SER A 55 4.28 15.42 9.59
CA SER A 55 3.53 16.19 10.59
C SER A 55 2.81 15.29 11.61
N PHE A 56 2.40 14.10 11.17
CA PHE A 56 1.78 13.07 12.01
C PHE A 56 2.80 12.07 12.60
N GLU A 57 4.10 12.30 12.41
CA GLU A 57 5.19 11.42 12.89
C GLU A 57 5.05 9.96 12.44
N LEU A 58 4.51 9.74 11.23
CA LEU A 58 4.25 8.40 10.68
C LEU A 58 5.50 7.80 10.05
N ILE A 59 6.36 8.62 9.45
CA ILE A 59 7.51 8.15 8.70
C ILE A 59 8.82 8.55 9.34
N GLY A 60 9.86 7.78 9.07
CA GLY A 60 11.21 8.10 9.53
C GLY A 60 11.80 9.35 8.85
N PRO A 61 12.75 10.04 9.50
CA PRO A 61 13.47 11.17 8.89
C PRO A 61 14.28 10.74 7.64
N GLU A 62 14.67 9.46 7.57
CA GLU A 62 15.33 8.88 6.40
C GLU A 62 14.42 8.91 5.16
N THR A 63 13.17 8.44 5.30
CA THR A 63 12.16 8.43 4.24
C THR A 63 11.87 9.84 3.74
N ARG A 64 11.72 10.80 4.66
CA ARG A 64 11.58 12.23 4.31
C ARG A 64 12.78 12.73 3.51
N SER A 65 14.00 12.44 3.97
CA SER A 65 15.23 12.87 3.30
C SER A 65 15.31 12.30 1.88
N TYR A 66 15.00 11.01 1.72
CA TYR A 66 14.98 10.36 0.41
C TYR A 66 14.02 11.07 -0.56
N ILE A 67 12.77 11.32 -0.14
CA ILE A 67 11.76 11.96 -1.00
C ILE A 67 12.18 13.37 -1.42
N MET A 68 12.81 14.14 -0.52
CA MET A 68 13.22 15.51 -0.78
C MET A 68 14.54 15.64 -1.56
N THR A 69 15.43 14.65 -1.48
CA THR A 69 16.80 14.73 -2.03
C THR A 69 17.06 13.82 -3.23
N ALA A 70 16.20 12.82 -3.48
CA ALA A 70 16.34 11.90 -4.60
C ALA A 70 16.04 12.60 -5.94
N LYS A 71 17.05 13.28 -6.50
CA LYS A 71 16.99 14.00 -7.78
C LYS A 71 16.97 13.09 -9.02
N GLY A 72 17.02 11.77 -8.86
CA GLY A 72 16.96 10.79 -9.95
C GLY A 72 15.90 9.70 -9.77
N ALA A 73 15.15 9.71 -8.67
CA ALA A 73 14.04 8.79 -8.47
C ALA A 73 12.76 9.38 -9.05
N SER A 74 11.99 8.55 -9.73
CA SER A 74 10.63 8.88 -10.14
C SER A 74 9.73 9.11 -8.94
N ASP A 75 8.68 9.90 -9.10
CA ASP A 75 7.75 10.15 -8.00
C ASP A 75 6.97 8.89 -7.60
N TYR A 76 6.81 7.95 -8.53
CA TYR A 76 6.30 6.61 -8.26
C TYR A 76 7.23 5.80 -7.33
N GLU A 77 8.54 5.82 -7.57
CA GLU A 77 9.52 5.14 -6.69
C GLU A 77 9.54 5.78 -5.29
N LYS A 78 9.46 7.12 -5.22
CA LYS A 78 9.34 7.85 -3.95
C LYS A 78 8.06 7.50 -3.20
N ALA A 79 6.93 7.44 -3.90
CA ALA A 79 5.63 7.05 -3.32
C ALA A 79 5.66 5.60 -2.82
N THR A 80 6.23 4.69 -3.59
CA THR A 80 6.42 3.29 -3.21
C THR A 80 7.26 3.19 -1.93
N LYS A 81 8.38 3.93 -1.85
CA LYS A 81 9.24 3.95 -0.66
C LYS A 81 8.51 4.52 0.57
N LEU A 82 7.72 5.58 0.38
CA LEU A 82 6.90 6.18 1.44
C LEU A 82 5.89 5.16 1.99
N LEU A 83 5.13 4.52 1.10
CA LEU A 83 4.11 3.54 1.47
C LEU A 83 4.72 2.31 2.14
N TYR A 84 5.88 1.84 1.66
CA TYR A 84 6.59 0.73 2.27
C TYR A 84 7.03 1.04 3.71
N ASP A 85 7.52 2.25 3.97
CA ASP A 85 7.88 2.67 5.33
C ASP A 85 6.63 2.71 6.23
N ILE A 86 5.52 3.27 5.72
CA ILE A 86 4.24 3.29 6.45
C ILE A 86 3.75 1.88 6.75
N GLU A 87 3.80 0.95 5.80
CA GLU A 87 3.41 -0.44 5.98
C GLU A 87 4.30 -1.15 7.01
N LEU A 88 5.62 -0.93 6.95
CA LEU A 88 6.57 -1.52 7.89
C LEU A 88 6.33 -1.03 9.31
N GLN A 89 6.12 0.29 9.48
CA GLN A 89 5.74 0.88 10.76
C GLN A 89 4.40 0.32 11.23
N LEU A 90 3.39 0.25 10.36
CA LEU A 90 2.08 -0.30 10.69
C LEU A 90 2.18 -1.76 11.18
N LYS A 91 2.99 -2.60 10.54
CA LYS A 91 3.21 -4.00 10.96
C LYS A 91 3.99 -4.11 12.27
N SER A 92 4.93 -3.19 12.52
CA SER A 92 5.76 -3.16 13.74
C SER A 92 5.02 -2.61 14.96
N ARG A 93 4.01 -1.76 14.77
CA ARG A 93 3.30 -1.08 15.87
C ARG A 93 2.35 -2.03 16.60
N ILE A 94 2.34 -1.92 17.92
CA ILE A 94 1.39 -2.63 18.81
C ILE A 94 -0.05 -2.16 18.54
N ASN A 95 -0.25 -0.85 18.39
CA ASN A 95 -1.55 -0.24 18.08
C ASN A 95 -1.69 0.09 16.59
N LYS A 96 -1.78 -0.96 15.76
CA LYS A 96 -1.94 -0.84 14.30
C LYS A 96 -3.15 0.00 13.90
N GLN A 97 -4.26 -0.18 14.60
CA GLN A 97 -5.51 0.57 14.40
C GLN A 97 -5.32 2.08 14.53
N LYS A 98 -4.70 2.53 15.63
CA LYS A 98 -4.43 3.95 15.86
C LYS A 98 -3.44 4.49 14.83
N TYR A 99 -2.42 3.72 14.49
CA TYR A 99 -1.45 4.12 13.48
C TYR A 99 -2.10 4.29 12.11
N LEU A 100 -2.94 3.34 11.67
CA LEU A 100 -3.68 3.46 10.41
C LEU A 100 -4.66 4.65 10.43
N SER A 101 -5.32 4.92 11.57
CA SER A 101 -6.16 6.12 11.72
C SER A 101 -5.36 7.40 11.50
N ASN A 102 -4.17 7.50 12.08
CA ASN A 102 -3.28 8.66 11.86
C ASN A 102 -2.84 8.77 10.39
N VAL A 103 -2.59 7.65 9.71
CA VAL A 103 -2.28 7.63 8.27
C VAL A 103 -3.44 8.17 7.44
N ILE A 104 -4.66 7.73 7.73
CA ILE A 104 -5.88 8.22 7.07
C ILE A 104 -6.06 9.71 7.31
N GLU A 105 -5.87 10.19 8.54
CA GLU A 105 -5.93 11.63 8.86
C GLU A 105 -4.87 12.43 8.09
N ALA A 106 -3.63 11.93 8.03
CA ALA A 106 -2.58 12.57 7.26
C ALA A 106 -2.94 12.68 5.77
N PHE A 107 -3.53 11.63 5.19
CA PHE A 107 -3.99 11.62 3.80
C PHE A 107 -5.15 12.60 3.55
N LEU A 108 -6.09 12.73 4.49
CA LEU A 108 -7.19 13.70 4.42
C LEU A 108 -6.73 15.15 4.59
N CYS A 109 -5.61 15.38 5.28
CA CYS A 109 -5.03 16.72 5.39
C CYS A 109 -4.35 17.20 4.11
N VAL A 110 -4.05 16.31 3.17
CA VAL A 110 -3.50 16.69 1.87
C VAL A 110 -4.63 17.21 0.98
N ASN A 111 -4.41 18.35 0.32
CA ASN A 111 -5.38 18.96 -0.61
C ASN A 111 -5.43 18.21 -1.97
N ASN A 112 -5.64 16.90 -1.93
CA ASN A 112 -5.77 16.03 -3.10
C ASN A 112 -7.09 15.24 -3.00
N SER A 113 -8.02 15.51 -3.92
CA SER A 113 -9.36 14.91 -3.89
C SER A 113 -9.34 13.39 -4.09
N ASN A 114 -8.44 12.88 -4.94
CA ASN A 114 -8.32 11.43 -5.17
C ASN A 114 -7.79 10.73 -3.91
N LEU A 115 -6.82 11.34 -3.24
CA LEU A 115 -6.26 10.81 -1.99
C LEU A 115 -7.29 10.82 -0.87
N SER A 116 -8.15 11.85 -0.81
CA SER A 116 -9.25 11.90 0.15
C SER A 116 -10.27 10.79 -0.08
N ILE A 117 -10.65 10.53 -1.34
CA ILE A 117 -11.59 9.45 -1.69
C ILE A 117 -11.06 8.08 -1.25
N ILE A 118 -9.78 7.77 -1.52
CA ILE A 118 -9.20 6.47 -1.11
C ILE A 118 -8.99 6.39 0.41
N ALA A 119 -8.67 7.50 1.07
CA ALA A 119 -8.59 7.56 2.53
C ALA A 119 -9.95 7.30 3.20
N GLU A 120 -11.05 7.83 2.64
CA GLU A 120 -12.40 7.52 3.11
C GLU A 120 -12.78 6.05 2.85
N LYS A 121 -12.41 5.49 1.69
CA LYS A 121 -12.58 4.05 1.43
C LYS A 121 -11.85 3.21 2.48
N LEU A 122 -10.58 3.53 2.77
CA LEU A 122 -9.78 2.86 3.81
C LEU A 122 -10.44 2.97 5.19
N LYS A 123 -10.95 4.15 5.53
CA LYS A 123 -11.68 4.38 6.78
C LYS A 123 -12.94 3.52 6.89
N ASN A 124 -13.69 3.38 5.79
CA ASN A 124 -14.90 2.56 5.76
C ASN A 124 -14.57 1.05 5.83
N SER A 125 -13.52 0.60 5.14
CA SER A 125 -13.03 -0.79 5.23
C SER A 125 -12.46 -1.14 6.61
N PHE A 126 -12.09 -0.13 7.40
CA PHE A 126 -11.60 -0.28 8.76
C PHE A 126 -12.71 -0.33 9.83
N LEU A 127 -13.90 0.20 9.53
CA LEU A 127 -15.02 0.35 10.48
C LEU A 127 -16.10 -0.75 10.39
N TYR A 128 -15.99 -1.67 9.44
CA TYR A 128 -16.93 -2.79 9.20
C TYR A 128 -16.19 -4.13 9.12
#